data_AF-F4MX06-F1
#
_entry.id   AF-F4MX06-F1
#
_cell.length_a   1.000
_cell.length_b   1.000
_cell.length_c   1.000
_cell.angle_alpha   90.00
_cell.angle_beta   90.00
_cell.angle_gamma   90.00
#
_symmetry.space_group_name_H-M   'P 1'
#
loop_
_entity.id
_entity.type
_entity.pdbx_description
1 polymer ?
#
loop_
_entity_poly.entity_id
_entity_poly.type
_entity_poly.pdbx_seq_one_letter_code
_entity_poly.pdbx_strand_id
1 'polypeptide(L)'
;MLTQENQAGKIYELAGDDSYTLAEFSAEIARQSGKPVEYKNLSEADFKQALIGAGLPEGFASLLADSDAGAAKGGLFDDSHTLSKLIGRPTTPYTKVIAATLATR
;
A
#
# COMPACT_ATOMS: atom_id res chain seq x y z
N MET A 1 -19.83 -12.69 1.92
CA MET A 1 -20.19 -11.28 2.25
C MET A 1 -20.52 -10.47 1.01
N LEU A 2 -19.69 -10.46 -0.04
CA LEU A 2 -20.13 -9.95 -1.36
C LEU A 2 -21.25 -10.80 -2.00
N THR A 3 -21.39 -12.03 -1.54
CA THR A 3 -22.45 -12.99 -1.94
C THR A 3 -23.68 -12.97 -1.03
N GLN A 4 -23.74 -12.05 -0.05
CA GLN A 4 -24.94 -11.91 0.79
C GLN A 4 -26.08 -11.26 0.00
N GLU A 5 -27.31 -11.39 0.50
CA GLU A 5 -28.46 -10.69 -0.07
C GLU A 5 -28.26 -9.17 0.01
N ASN A 6 -28.92 -8.43 -0.88
CA ASN A 6 -28.92 -6.96 -0.90
C ASN A 6 -27.54 -6.29 -1.14
N GLN A 7 -26.67 -6.88 -1.96
CA GLN A 7 -25.42 -6.24 -2.42
C GLN A 7 -25.56 -5.55 -3.79
N ALA A 8 -26.61 -5.89 -4.55
CA ALA A 8 -26.81 -5.38 -5.90
C ALA A 8 -26.95 -3.85 -5.92
N GLY A 9 -26.26 -3.21 -6.87
CA GLY A 9 -26.31 -1.75 -7.07
C GLY A 9 -25.49 -0.92 -6.09
N LYS A 10 -24.78 -1.55 -5.14
CA LYS A 10 -23.92 -0.83 -4.19
C LYS A 10 -22.51 -0.65 -4.76
N ILE A 11 -21.94 0.53 -4.53
CA ILE A 11 -20.55 0.86 -4.83
C ILE A 11 -19.84 1.00 -3.47
N TYR A 12 -18.77 0.24 -3.28
CA TYR A 12 -18.01 0.20 -2.04
C TYR A 12 -16.56 0.55 -2.32
N GLU A 13 -16.07 1.59 -1.65
CA GLU A 13 -14.63 1.85 -1.56
C GLU A 13 -14.04 0.94 -0.49
N LEU A 14 -13.10 0.06 -0.88
CA LEU A 14 -12.57 -0.98 -0.01
C LEU A 14 -11.10 -0.73 0.28
N ALA A 15 -10.81 -0.11 1.43
CA ALA A 15 -9.45 0.09 1.93
C ALA A 15 -9.23 -0.55 3.31
N GLY A 16 -7.97 -0.55 3.76
CA GLY A 16 -7.61 -0.94 5.12
C GLY A 16 -8.20 0.01 6.17
N ASP A 17 -8.29 -0.45 7.41
CA ASP A 17 -8.68 0.41 8.55
C ASP A 17 -7.57 1.38 8.93
N ASP A 18 -6.32 1.04 8.62
CA ASP A 18 -5.15 1.88 8.85
C ASP A 18 -4.57 2.30 7.49
N SER A 19 -4.17 3.57 7.38
CA SER A 19 -3.35 4.09 6.29
C SER A 19 -1.91 4.31 6.75
N TYR A 20 -0.98 4.40 5.79
CA TYR A 20 0.39 4.79 6.07
C TYR A 20 0.97 5.63 4.92
N THR A 21 1.91 6.49 5.26
CA THR A 21 2.85 7.10 4.33
C THR A 21 4.03 6.15 4.08
N LEU A 22 4.75 6.33 2.98
CA LEU A 22 5.97 5.55 2.71
C LEU A 22 7.08 5.82 3.74
N ALA A 23 7.07 6.99 4.39
CA ALA A 23 7.95 7.31 5.49
C ALA A 23 7.64 6.44 6.73
N GLU A 24 6.37 6.33 7.12
CA GLU A 24 5.93 5.45 8.22
C GLU A 24 6.17 3.98 7.91
N PHE A 25 5.88 3.55 6.67
CA PHE A 25 6.11 2.18 6.24
C PHE A 25 7.60 1.81 6.34
N SER A 26 8.48 2.68 5.86
CA SER A 26 9.94 2.49 5.92
C SER A 26 10.45 2.51 7.36
N ALA A 27 9.95 3.41 8.20
CA ALA A 27 10.28 3.46 9.62
C ALA A 27 9.84 2.19 10.36
N GLU A 28 8.67 1.63 10.02
CA GLU A 28 8.19 0.40 10.63
C GLU A 28 9.02 -0.82 10.20
N ILE A 29 9.44 -0.90 8.93
CA ILE A 29 10.41 -1.92 8.48
C ILE A 29 11.70 -1.78 9.26
N ALA A 30 12.24 -0.57 9.42
CA ALA A 30 13.49 -0.35 10.15
C ALA A 30 13.35 -0.80 11.61
N ARG A 31 12.26 -0.41 12.27
CA ARG A 31 11.94 -0.75 13.65
C ARG A 31 11.85 -2.26 13.86
N GLN A 32 11.14 -2.97 12.98
CA GLN A 32 10.93 -4.42 13.14
C GLN A 32 12.14 -5.25 12.69
N SER A 33 12.88 -4.80 11.68
CA SER A 33 14.02 -5.55 11.14
C SER A 33 15.33 -5.30 11.90
N GLY A 34 15.41 -4.21 12.67
CA GLY A 34 16.63 -3.75 13.32
C GLY A 34 17.70 -3.23 12.35
N LYS A 35 17.36 -3.04 11.07
CA LYS A 35 18.26 -2.54 10.03
C LYS A 35 17.84 -1.14 9.61
N PRO A 36 18.78 -0.23 9.29
CA PRO A 36 18.43 1.10 8.80
C PRO A 36 17.71 0.97 7.45
N VAL A 37 16.53 1.61 7.35
CA VAL A 37 15.75 1.76 6.12
C VAL A 37 15.24 3.18 6.08
N GLU A 38 15.53 3.88 4.98
CA GLU A 38 15.16 5.28 4.78
C GLU A 38 14.22 5.40 3.57
N TYR A 39 13.15 6.20 3.74
CA TYR A 39 12.32 6.59 2.61
C TYR A 39 13.00 7.73 1.83
N LYS A 40 13.18 7.53 0.53
CA LYS A 40 13.65 8.55 -0.41
C LYS A 40 12.52 8.91 -1.35
N ASN A 41 11.92 10.08 -1.14
CA ASN A 41 10.89 10.59 -2.03
C ASN A 41 11.54 11.10 -3.33
N LEU A 42 11.11 10.58 -4.47
CA LEU A 42 11.61 10.91 -5.79
C LEU A 42 10.50 11.55 -6.64
N SER A 43 10.87 12.30 -7.67
CA SER A 43 9.90 12.65 -8.70
C SER A 43 9.43 11.38 -9.43
N GLU A 44 8.25 11.41 -10.05
CA GLU A 44 7.73 10.28 -10.84
C GLU A 44 8.73 9.84 -11.92
N ALA A 45 9.35 10.81 -12.61
CA ALA A 45 10.37 10.54 -13.62
C ALA A 45 11.61 9.87 -13.02
N ASP A 46 12.12 10.38 -11.91
CA ASP A 46 13.29 9.81 -11.24
C ASP A 46 13.01 8.41 -10.69
N PHE A 47 11.81 8.19 -10.14
CA PHE A 47 11.41 6.87 -9.64
C PHE A 47 11.28 5.86 -10.77
N LYS A 48 10.66 6.23 -11.91
CA LYS A 48 10.62 5.38 -13.12
C LYS A 48 12.05 4.98 -13.55
N GLN A 49 12.97 5.95 -13.62
CA GLN A 49 14.36 5.65 -14.00
C GLN A 49 15.07 4.77 -12.99
N ALA A 50 14.84 4.97 -11.69
CA ALA A 50 15.40 4.12 -10.65
C ALA A 50 14.91 2.66 -10.78
N LEU A 51 13.63 2.45 -11.08
CA LEU A 51 13.05 1.11 -11.30
C LEU A 51 13.61 0.42 -12.55
N ILE A 52 13.79 1.16 -13.65
CA ILE A 52 14.45 0.64 -14.86
C ILE A 52 15.90 0.25 -14.54
N GLY A 53 16.62 1.11 -13.81
CA GLY A 53 17.99 0.82 -13.36
C GLY A 53 18.08 -0.41 -12.44
N ALA A 54 17.01 -0.75 -11.72
CA ALA A 54 16.89 -1.96 -10.92
C ALA A 54 16.48 -3.21 -11.74
N GLY A 55 16.28 -3.08 -13.05
CA GLY A 55 16.02 -4.18 -13.98
C GLY A 55 14.55 -4.41 -14.33
N LEU A 56 13.63 -3.51 -13.96
CA LEU A 56 12.23 -3.63 -14.35
C LEU A 56 12.03 -3.23 -15.82
N PRO A 57 11.13 -3.93 -16.56
CA PRO A 57 10.71 -3.48 -17.89
C PRO A 57 10.10 -2.08 -17.85
N GLU A 58 10.36 -1.26 -18.87
CA GLU A 58 9.95 0.15 -18.90
C GLU A 58 8.45 0.36 -18.65
N GLY A 59 7.59 -0.42 -19.32
CA GLY A 59 6.14 -0.29 -19.15
C GLY A 59 5.69 -0.54 -17.71
N PHE A 60 6.35 -1.48 -17.02
CA PHE A 60 6.04 -1.79 -15.62
C PHE A 60 6.60 -0.73 -14.66
N ALA A 61 7.81 -0.23 -14.93
CA ALA A 61 8.37 0.90 -14.18
C ALA A 61 7.49 2.16 -14.30
N SER A 62 6.94 2.42 -15.49
CA SER A 62 6.02 3.54 -15.72
C SER A 62 4.71 3.39 -14.93
N LEU A 63 4.13 2.18 -14.90
CA LEU A 63 2.93 1.89 -14.12
C LEU A 63 3.13 2.14 -12.63
N LEU A 64 4.25 1.66 -12.07
CA LEU A 64 4.55 1.82 -10.65
C LEU A 64 4.82 3.28 -10.28
N ALA A 65 5.53 4.03 -11.14
CA ALA A 65 5.79 5.44 -10.90
C ALA A 65 4.51 6.29 -10.93
N ASP A 66 3.64 6.08 -11.93
CA ASP A 66 2.32 6.74 -12.01
C ASP A 66 1.44 6.39 -10.80
N SER A 67 1.45 5.13 -10.36
CA SER A 67 0.71 4.69 -9.18
C SER A 67 1.16 5.42 -7.91
N ASP A 68 2.47 5.59 -7.71
CA ASP A 68 3.04 6.29 -6.54
C ASP A 68 2.73 7.79 -6.59
N ALA A 69 2.81 8.40 -7.78
CA ALA A 69 2.41 9.79 -8.00
C ALA A 69 0.90 10.00 -7.77
N GLY A 70 0.05 9.02 -8.10
CA GLY A 70 -1.37 9.00 -7.77
C GLY A 70 -1.63 8.85 -6.27
N ALA A 71 -0.88 7.98 -5.60
CA ALA A 71 -0.95 7.79 -4.15
C ALA A 71 -0.58 9.07 -3.39
N ALA A 72 0.43 9.81 -3.85
CA ALA A 72 0.83 11.11 -3.29
C ALA A 72 -0.29 12.18 -3.39
N LYS A 73 -1.26 11.99 -4.29
CA LYS A 73 -2.46 12.84 -4.44
C LYS A 73 -3.67 12.29 -3.65
N GLY A 74 -3.49 11.26 -2.84
CA GLY A 74 -4.55 10.61 -2.06
C GLY A 74 -5.33 9.53 -2.83
N GLY A 75 -4.90 9.12 -4.02
CA GLY A 75 -5.63 8.15 -4.85
C GLY A 75 -5.74 6.73 -4.26
N LEU A 76 -4.97 6.43 -3.20
CA LEU A 76 -5.01 5.17 -2.47
C LEU A 76 -5.52 5.31 -1.02
N PHE A 77 -5.97 6.51 -0.63
CA PHE A 77 -6.45 6.78 0.72
C PHE A 77 -7.98 6.70 0.76
N ASP A 78 -8.50 5.90 1.69
CA ASP A 78 -9.90 5.88 2.12
C ASP A 78 -9.93 5.50 3.60
N ASP A 79 -10.71 6.24 4.39
CA ASP A 79 -10.91 6.04 5.84
C ASP A 79 -12.36 5.64 6.17
N SER A 80 -13.11 5.15 5.18
CA SER A 80 -14.52 4.82 5.35
C SER A 80 -14.77 3.63 6.28
N HIS A 81 -13.74 2.80 6.48
CA HIS A 81 -13.82 1.50 7.15
C HIS A 81 -14.88 0.58 6.53
N THR A 82 -15.21 0.78 5.25
CA THR A 82 -16.23 -0.01 4.56
C THR A 82 -15.82 -1.48 4.51
N LEU A 83 -14.54 -1.77 4.30
CA LEU A 83 -14.06 -3.14 4.21
C LEU A 83 -14.24 -3.90 5.53
N SER A 84 -13.95 -3.32 6.68
CA SER A 84 -14.08 -3.98 7.99
C SER A 84 -15.52 -4.13 8.49
N LYS A 85 -16.42 -3.24 8.03
CA LYS A 85 -17.88 -3.31 8.22
C LYS A 85 -18.54 -4.33 7.31
N LEU A 86 -18.14 -4.38 6.04
CA LEU A 86 -18.16 -5.60 5.23
C LEU A 86 -17.24 -6.61 5.92
N ILE A 87 -16.90 -7.82 5.49
CA ILE A 87 -16.10 -8.83 6.26
C ILE A 87 -16.38 -9.14 7.78
N GLY A 88 -16.95 -8.29 8.63
CA GLY A 88 -17.31 -8.51 10.04
C GLY A 88 -16.14 -8.47 11.05
N ARG A 89 -14.99 -7.90 10.69
CA ARG A 89 -13.79 -7.83 11.54
C ARG A 89 -12.85 -6.71 11.10
N PRO A 90 -11.92 -6.25 11.96
CA PRO A 90 -10.84 -5.39 11.52
C PRO A 90 -10.05 -6.01 10.36
N THR A 91 -9.64 -5.16 9.42
CA THR A 91 -8.65 -5.47 8.39
C THR A 91 -7.28 -5.77 9.02
N THR A 92 -6.38 -6.35 8.25
CA THR A 92 -5.04 -6.67 8.75
C THR A 92 -4.18 -5.40 8.77
N PRO A 93 -3.65 -4.95 9.93
CA PRO A 93 -2.77 -3.79 9.97
C PRO A 93 -1.49 -4.01 9.16
N TYR A 94 -1.01 -2.97 8.48
CA TYR A 94 0.22 -3.06 7.64
C TYR A 94 1.45 -3.49 8.45
N THR A 95 1.52 -3.10 9.74
CA THR A 95 2.57 -3.51 10.67
C THR A 95 2.62 -5.03 10.85
N LYS A 96 1.48 -5.72 10.85
CA LYS A 96 1.43 -7.20 10.92
C LYS A 96 1.90 -7.85 9.63
N VAL A 97 1.62 -7.23 8.48
CA VAL A 97 2.13 -7.70 7.18
C VAL A 97 3.65 -7.62 7.13
N ILE A 98 4.22 -6.49 7.60
CA ILE A 98 5.68 -6.32 7.73
C ILE A 98 6.27 -7.41 8.63
N ALA A 99 5.66 -7.64 9.80
CA ALA A 99 6.14 -8.65 10.76
C ALA A 99 6.17 -10.06 10.16
N ALA A 100 5.07 -10.46 9.51
CA ALA A 100 4.98 -11.76 8.86
C ALA A 100 6.01 -11.91 7.72
N THR A 101 6.20 -10.86 6.92
CA THR A 101 7.16 -10.85 5.81
C THR A 101 8.60 -11.01 6.32
N LEU A 102 8.97 -10.28 7.38
CA LEU A 102 10.31 -10.37 7.98
C LEU A 102 10.59 -11.72 8.64
N ALA A 103 9.55 -12.41 9.13
CA ALA A 103 9.66 -13.74 9.72
C ALA A 103 9.84 -14.86 8.68
N THR A 104 9.58 -14.61 7.39
CA THR A 104 9.66 -15.62 6.32
C THR A 104 11.10 -15.76 5.77
N ARG A 105 12.10 -15.67 6.66
CA ARG A 105 13.52 -15.85 6.32
C ARG A 105 14.01 -17.25 6.66
#